data_AF-A0A7S2LC70-F1
#
_entry.id   AF-A0A7S2LC70-F1
#
_cell.length_a   1.000
_cell.length_b   1.000
_cell.length_c   1.000
_cell.angle_alpha   90.00
_cell.angle_beta   90.00
_cell.angle_gamma   90.00
#
_symmetry.space_group_name_H-M   'P 1'
#
loop_
_entity.id
_entity.type
_entity.pdbx_description
1 polymer ?
#
loop_
_entity_poly.entity_id
_entity_poly.type
_entity_poly.pdbx_seq_one_letter_code
_entity_poly.pdbx_strand_id
1 'polypeptide(L)'
;QETAEGPGERWKFSMVADSSSNIYIFGGHRLWHGFSSDNNFENRWENSELLPKGGYLDDLWMYSNGSWTNVEGQETCVHAPGLTWESRNDQRCDLIWPGARFGHAAVYDASRDGIWIHGGYSTYFPYPTNKDTGSNFGVDKLGTNHISATSPTYQFYLDDLWFYSINSGLWEKKRIFGSKPRRRQDHVLALAGNTLILHGGTATTTSTMILGTTQLM
;
A
#
# COMPACT_ATOMS: atom_id res chain seq x y z
N GLN A 1 -2.45 -9.52 24.97
CA GLN A 1 -3.40 -9.43 23.85
C GLN A 1 -4.04 -8.05 23.92
N GLU A 2 -3.45 -7.05 23.26
CA GLU A 2 -4.13 -5.76 23.08
C GLU A 2 -5.41 -6.03 22.30
N THR A 3 -6.55 -5.88 22.94
CA THR A 3 -7.81 -5.64 22.23
C THR A 3 -7.62 -4.30 21.55
N ALA A 4 -7.20 -4.30 20.28
CA ALA A 4 -6.77 -3.09 19.59
C ALA A 4 -7.93 -2.09 19.50
N GLU A 5 -7.95 -1.11 20.39
CA GLU A 5 -8.90 0.01 20.42
C GLU A 5 -8.64 1.01 19.27
N GLY A 6 -7.89 0.62 18.23
CA GLY A 6 -7.59 1.48 17.10
C GLY A 6 -6.47 0.96 16.19
N PRO A 7 -5.91 1.83 15.34
CA PRO A 7 -4.92 1.45 14.33
C PRO A 7 -3.58 0.96 14.92
N GLY A 8 -3.34 1.08 16.22
CA GLY A 8 -2.08 0.69 16.86
C GLY A 8 -0.86 1.44 16.31
N GLU A 9 0.32 1.05 16.75
CA GLU A 9 1.57 1.76 16.42
C GLU A 9 1.94 1.60 14.93
N ARG A 10 2.18 2.71 14.25
CA ARG A 10 2.55 2.76 12.83
C ARG A 10 3.19 4.09 12.48
N TRP A 11 3.99 4.13 11.42
CA TRP A 11 4.60 5.35 10.90
C TRP A 11 4.39 5.47 9.40
N LYS A 12 4.45 6.71 8.88
CA LYS A 12 4.28 7.04 7.46
C LYS A 12 2.98 6.51 6.83
N PHE A 13 1.93 6.40 7.64
CA PHE A 13 0.55 6.28 7.16
C PHE A 13 0.09 7.63 6.60
N SER A 14 -0.99 7.63 5.83
CA SER A 14 -1.70 8.87 5.52
C SER A 14 -2.88 9.05 6.44
N MET A 15 -3.24 10.32 6.67
CA MET A 15 -4.38 10.70 7.49
C MET A 15 -5.12 11.84 6.80
N VAL A 16 -6.45 11.74 6.76
CA VAL A 16 -7.33 12.78 6.23
C VAL A 16 -8.53 12.94 7.16
N ALA A 17 -9.14 14.13 7.18
CA ALA A 17 -10.39 14.36 7.88
C ALA A 17 -11.48 14.71 6.86
N ASP A 18 -12.69 14.20 7.07
CA ASP A 18 -13.85 14.55 6.26
C ASP A 18 -14.51 15.86 6.74
N SER A 19 -15.59 16.27 6.06
CA SER A 19 -16.36 17.46 6.45
C SER A 19 -17.12 17.29 7.78
N SER A 20 -17.29 16.06 8.25
CA SER A 20 -18.05 15.69 9.45
C SER A 20 -17.16 15.49 10.68
N SER A 21 -15.87 15.86 10.59
CA SER A 21 -14.85 15.66 11.63
C SER A 21 -14.51 14.20 11.95
N ASN A 22 -14.83 13.26 11.04
CA ASN A 22 -14.29 11.91 11.10
C ASN A 22 -12.86 11.92 10.56
N ILE A 23 -11.98 11.13 11.17
CA ILE A 23 -10.58 11.01 10.76
C ILE A 23 -10.39 9.63 10.15
N TYR A 24 -9.79 9.58 8.96
CA TYR A 24 -9.43 8.35 8.29
C TYR A 24 -7.92 8.18 8.30
N ILE A 25 -7.46 6.98 8.64
CA ILE A 25 -6.06 6.56 8.59
C ILE A 25 -5.97 5.38 7.64
N PHE A 26 -5.06 5.46 6.67
CA PHE A 26 -4.79 4.35 5.76
C PHE A 26 -3.33 3.93 5.78
N GLY A 27 -3.13 2.61 5.87
CA GLY A 27 -1.86 1.95 5.69
C GLY A 27 -0.77 2.42 6.66
N GLY A 28 0.43 2.61 6.13
CA GLY A 28 1.64 2.88 6.90
C GLY A 28 2.51 1.65 7.07
N HIS A 29 3.50 1.77 7.93
CA HIS A 29 4.43 0.71 8.25
C HIS A 29 4.50 0.52 9.77
N ARG A 30 4.46 -0.73 10.24
CA ARG A 30 4.68 -1.09 11.64
C ARG A 30 5.96 -1.87 11.77
N LEU A 31 6.79 -1.42 12.71
CA LEU A 31 8.04 -2.07 13.04
C LEU A 31 7.80 -3.27 13.99
N TRP A 32 8.02 -4.48 13.44
CA TRP A 32 8.54 -5.70 14.08
C TRP A 32 7.73 -6.54 15.09
N HIS A 33 6.78 -7.38 14.62
CA HIS A 33 6.58 -8.71 15.25
C HIS A 33 7.78 -9.64 15.02
N GLY A 34 8.47 -9.48 13.88
CA GLY A 34 9.55 -10.39 13.52
C GLY A 34 10.80 -10.33 14.44
N PHE A 35 11.01 -9.26 15.21
CA PHE A 35 12.10 -9.23 16.20
C PHE A 35 11.65 -9.58 17.62
N SER A 36 10.40 -10.01 17.75
CA SER A 36 9.90 -10.56 19.00
C SER A 36 10.69 -11.81 19.38
N SER A 37 10.93 -12.03 20.67
CA SER A 37 11.76 -13.16 21.16
C SER A 37 11.18 -14.54 20.81
N ASP A 38 9.88 -14.59 20.56
CA ASP A 38 9.07 -15.72 20.13
C ASP A 38 9.09 -15.94 18.62
N ASN A 39 9.74 -15.07 17.85
CA ASN A 39 9.98 -15.25 16.42
C ASN A 39 11.44 -15.62 16.10
N ASN A 40 11.62 -16.55 15.19
CA ASN A 40 12.91 -17.08 14.80
C ASN A 40 12.85 -17.68 13.38
N PHE A 41 13.99 -18.21 12.91
CA PHE A 41 14.07 -18.85 11.61
C PHE A 41 13.14 -20.05 11.44
N GLU A 42 12.94 -20.85 12.48
CA GLU A 42 12.13 -22.08 12.42
C GLU A 42 10.65 -21.78 12.24
N ASN A 43 10.12 -20.75 12.92
CA ASN A 43 8.73 -20.33 12.74
C ASN A 43 8.53 -19.30 11.64
N ARG A 44 9.60 -18.99 10.88
CA ARG A 44 9.59 -18.04 9.78
C ARG A 44 8.94 -16.69 10.10
N TRP A 45 9.09 -16.22 11.33
CA TRP A 45 8.54 -14.94 11.76
C TRP A 45 7.00 -14.87 11.68
N GLU A 46 6.32 -16.01 11.72
CA GLU A 46 4.85 -16.09 11.61
C GLU A 46 4.14 -15.95 12.98
N ASN A 47 4.87 -15.99 14.10
CA ASN A 47 4.27 -15.86 15.43
C ASN A 47 3.82 -14.41 15.70
N SER A 48 2.58 -14.25 16.16
CA SER A 48 2.01 -12.96 16.52
C SER A 48 1.37 -12.96 17.91
N GLU A 49 1.78 -13.88 18.79
CA GLU A 49 1.26 -13.97 20.16
C GLU A 49 1.70 -12.78 21.02
N LEU A 50 2.99 -12.40 20.96
CA LEU A 50 3.52 -11.28 21.74
C LEU A 50 3.26 -9.92 21.08
N LEU A 51 3.49 -9.84 19.77
CA LEU A 51 3.41 -8.59 19.01
C LEU A 51 2.48 -8.75 17.79
N PRO A 52 1.69 -7.71 17.45
CA PRO A 52 0.80 -7.77 16.31
C PRO A 52 1.59 -7.82 15.00
N LYS A 53 1.01 -8.46 13.98
CA LYS A 53 1.62 -8.55 12.65
C LYS A 53 2.08 -7.16 12.17
N GLY A 54 3.31 -7.15 11.67
CA GLY A 54 4.06 -5.97 11.26
C GLY A 54 4.35 -5.99 9.77
N GLY A 55 5.07 -4.98 9.31
CA GLY A 55 5.30 -4.71 7.89
C GLY A 55 4.41 -3.60 7.36
N TYR A 56 4.18 -3.63 6.05
CA TYR A 56 3.31 -2.66 5.38
C TYR A 56 1.85 -3.00 5.67
N LEU A 57 1.05 -1.97 5.85
CA LEU A 57 -0.37 -2.08 6.16
C LEU A 57 -1.21 -1.51 5.02
N ASP A 58 -2.39 -2.09 4.80
CA ASP A 58 -3.46 -1.64 3.90
C ASP A 58 -4.80 -1.45 4.62
N ASP A 59 -4.83 -1.59 5.94
CA ASP A 59 -6.06 -1.36 6.69
C ASP A 59 -6.48 0.12 6.65
N LEU A 60 -7.80 0.31 6.58
CA LEU A 60 -8.45 1.61 6.68
C LEU A 60 -9.13 1.70 8.04
N TRP A 61 -8.78 2.73 8.81
CA TRP A 61 -9.39 3.01 10.10
C TRP A 61 -10.13 4.33 10.04
N MET A 62 -11.30 4.38 10.68
CA MET A 62 -12.08 5.59 10.86
C MET A 62 -12.20 5.89 12.35
N TYR A 63 -11.91 7.12 12.74
CA TYR A 63 -12.24 7.65 14.05
C TYR A 63 -13.50 8.50 13.95
N SER A 64 -14.51 8.16 14.74
CA SER A 64 -15.75 8.91 14.83
C SER A 64 -16.28 8.81 16.26
N ASN A 65 -16.87 9.90 16.77
CA ASN A 65 -17.53 9.93 18.07
C ASN A 65 -16.72 9.35 19.24
N GLY A 66 -15.40 9.60 19.26
CA GLY A 66 -14.55 9.15 20.35
C GLY A 66 -13.97 7.75 20.20
N SER A 67 -14.33 7.00 19.15
CA SER A 67 -13.95 5.60 18.96
C SER A 67 -13.35 5.33 17.59
N TRP A 68 -12.42 4.37 17.53
CA TRP A 68 -11.87 3.85 16.28
C TRP A 68 -12.69 2.66 15.78
N THR A 69 -12.89 2.60 14.47
CA THR A 69 -13.55 1.50 13.79
C THR A 69 -12.69 1.06 12.60
N ASN A 70 -12.44 -0.25 12.48
CA ASN A 70 -11.79 -0.81 11.31
C ASN A 70 -12.82 -0.85 10.17
N VAL A 71 -12.47 -0.26 9.03
CA VAL A 71 -13.31 -0.25 7.85
C VAL A 71 -12.99 -1.50 7.03
N GLU A 72 -13.91 -2.47 7.07
CA GLU A 72 -13.80 -3.69 6.30
C GLU A 72 -14.10 -3.46 4.80
N GLY A 73 -13.42 -4.23 3.97
CA GLY A 73 -13.58 -4.17 2.52
C GLY A 73 -14.91 -4.78 2.06
N GLN A 74 -15.58 -4.10 1.13
CA GLN A 74 -16.77 -4.61 0.47
C GLN A 74 -16.43 -5.23 -0.89
N GLU A 75 -16.94 -6.43 -1.15
CA GLU A 75 -16.75 -7.11 -2.42
C GLU A 75 -17.69 -6.55 -3.50
N THR A 76 -17.17 -6.45 -4.73
CA THR A 76 -18.00 -6.16 -5.89
C THR A 76 -18.21 -7.44 -6.70
N CYS A 77 -19.46 -7.86 -6.81
CA CYS A 77 -19.84 -9.06 -7.56
C CYS A 77 -20.30 -8.70 -8.97
N VAL A 78 -19.75 -9.39 -9.96
CA VAL A 78 -20.18 -9.33 -11.36
C VAL A 78 -20.62 -10.71 -11.83
N HIS A 79 -21.63 -10.74 -12.71
CA HIS A 79 -22.01 -11.98 -13.37
C HIS A 79 -20.84 -12.47 -14.23
N ALA A 80 -20.39 -13.69 -13.96
CA ALA A 80 -19.27 -14.32 -14.63
C ALA A 80 -19.69 -15.73 -15.07
N PRO A 81 -20.68 -15.84 -15.98
CA PRO A 81 -21.17 -17.13 -16.41
C PRO A 81 -20.05 -17.91 -17.11
N GLY A 82 -19.91 -19.18 -16.76
CA GLY A 82 -19.01 -20.08 -17.47
C GLY A 82 -19.57 -20.54 -18.81
N LEU A 83 -18.88 -21.50 -19.44
CA LEU A 83 -19.26 -22.02 -20.75
C LEU A 83 -20.44 -23.01 -20.69
N THR A 84 -20.76 -23.57 -19.53
CA THR A 84 -21.82 -24.58 -19.38
C THR A 84 -23.13 -23.95 -18.93
N TRP A 85 -24.25 -24.60 -19.24
CA TRP A 85 -25.58 -24.14 -18.81
C TRP A 85 -25.67 -24.06 -17.29
N GLU A 86 -25.00 -24.96 -16.56
CA GLU A 86 -24.96 -25.00 -15.09
C GLU A 86 -24.32 -23.74 -14.52
N SER A 87 -23.24 -23.27 -15.15
CA SER A 87 -22.48 -22.08 -14.74
C SER A 87 -23.11 -20.74 -15.12
N ARG A 88 -24.33 -20.72 -15.68
CA ARG A 88 -24.96 -19.49 -16.22
C ARG A 88 -25.28 -18.41 -15.18
N ASN A 89 -25.37 -18.81 -13.91
CA ASN A 89 -25.65 -17.91 -12.79
C ASN A 89 -24.41 -17.66 -11.93
N ASP A 90 -23.23 -18.13 -12.36
CA ASP A 90 -22.01 -17.95 -11.59
C ASP A 90 -21.67 -16.46 -11.49
N GLN A 91 -21.23 -16.07 -10.30
CA GLN A 91 -20.82 -14.70 -10.00
C GLN A 91 -19.37 -14.72 -9.53
N ARG A 92 -18.62 -13.72 -9.97
CA ARG A 92 -17.26 -13.44 -9.52
C ARG A 92 -17.30 -12.21 -8.63
N CYS A 93 -17.06 -12.41 -7.35
CA CYS A 93 -16.91 -11.35 -6.36
C CYS A 93 -15.42 -11.08 -6.15
N ASP A 94 -15.02 -9.83 -6.36
CA ASP A 94 -13.64 -9.40 -6.12
C ASP A 94 -13.63 -8.30 -5.06
N LEU A 95 -12.75 -8.45 -4.08
CA LEU A 95 -12.39 -7.37 -3.18
C LEU A 95 -11.38 -6.46 -3.87
N ILE A 96 -11.85 -5.30 -4.32
CA ILE A 96 -11.00 -4.26 -4.89
C ILE A 96 -10.45 -3.42 -3.74
N TRP A 97 -9.15 -3.53 -3.47
CA TRP A 97 -8.51 -2.86 -2.35
C TRP A 97 -7.08 -2.41 -2.69
N PRO A 98 -6.62 -1.22 -2.25
CA PRO A 98 -5.24 -0.81 -2.44
C PRO A 98 -4.31 -1.68 -1.60
N GLY A 99 -3.30 -2.29 -2.22
CA GLY A 99 -2.35 -3.11 -1.46
C GLY A 99 -1.53 -2.32 -0.44
N ALA A 100 -0.99 -3.04 0.55
CA ALA A 100 -0.26 -2.50 1.70
C ALA A 100 0.89 -1.57 1.30
N ARG A 101 1.01 -0.41 1.95
CA ARG A 101 1.96 0.65 1.57
C ARG A 101 2.21 1.68 2.66
N PHE A 102 3.35 2.36 2.60
CA PHE A 102 3.64 3.54 3.42
C PHE A 102 4.15 4.70 2.55
N GLY A 103 4.23 5.91 3.13
CA GLY A 103 4.75 7.10 2.45
C GLY A 103 3.92 7.53 1.24
N HIS A 104 2.69 7.04 1.13
CA HIS A 104 1.73 7.49 0.12
C HIS A 104 1.10 8.80 0.57
N ALA A 105 0.62 9.58 -0.39
CA ALA A 105 -0.11 10.81 -0.09
C ALA A 105 -1.61 10.55 -0.17
N ALA A 106 -2.38 11.22 0.68
CA ALA A 106 -3.83 11.18 0.63
C ALA A 106 -4.42 12.59 0.74
N VAL A 107 -5.60 12.78 0.16
CA VAL A 107 -6.38 14.01 0.27
C VAL A 107 -7.88 13.71 0.25
N TYR A 108 -8.64 14.42 1.07
CA TYR A 108 -10.11 14.36 1.07
C TYR A 108 -10.70 15.24 -0.04
N ASP A 109 -11.70 14.71 -0.73
CA ASP A 109 -12.47 15.38 -1.77
C ASP A 109 -13.91 15.59 -1.30
N ALA A 110 -14.18 16.78 -0.75
CA ALA A 110 -15.51 17.13 -0.25
C ALA A 110 -16.59 17.14 -1.33
N SER A 111 -16.23 17.34 -2.61
CA SER A 111 -17.19 17.40 -3.72
C SER A 111 -17.73 16.02 -4.08
N ARG A 112 -16.93 14.98 -3.86
CA ARG A 112 -17.26 13.57 -4.13
C ARG A 112 -17.48 12.74 -2.88
N ASP A 113 -17.29 13.36 -1.72
CA ASP A 113 -17.31 12.72 -0.41
C ASP A 113 -16.46 11.44 -0.37
N GLY A 114 -15.16 11.62 -0.58
CA GLY A 114 -14.23 10.51 -0.72
C GLY A 114 -12.76 10.88 -0.55
N ILE A 115 -11.91 9.86 -0.56
CA ILE A 115 -10.49 9.98 -0.25
C ILE A 115 -9.67 9.54 -1.45
N TRP A 116 -8.77 10.39 -1.89
CA TRP A 116 -7.78 10.05 -2.90
C TRP A 116 -6.50 9.56 -2.25
N ILE A 117 -5.90 8.49 -2.79
CA ILE A 117 -4.57 8.00 -2.41
C ILE A 117 -3.70 7.85 -3.64
N HIS A 118 -2.45 8.33 -3.56
CA HIS A 118 -1.48 8.14 -4.63
C HIS A 118 -0.13 7.62 -4.12
N GLY A 119 0.42 6.68 -4.88
CA GLY A 119 1.80 6.22 -4.76
C GLY A 119 2.11 5.53 -3.43
N GLY A 120 3.32 5.77 -2.94
CA GLY A 120 3.89 5.11 -1.76
C GLY A 120 4.96 4.09 -2.11
N TYR A 121 5.34 3.29 -1.13
CA TYR A 121 6.30 2.20 -1.28
C TYR A 121 5.77 0.94 -0.60
N SER A 122 5.99 -0.19 -1.26
CA SER A 122 5.66 -1.51 -0.75
C SER A 122 6.64 -2.54 -1.30
N THR A 123 7.18 -3.35 -0.41
CA THR A 123 8.08 -4.46 -0.76
C THR A 123 7.77 -5.66 0.13
N TYR A 124 8.48 -6.75 -0.09
CA TYR A 124 8.37 -7.95 0.71
C TYR A 124 8.75 -7.67 2.17
N PHE A 125 8.01 -8.29 3.08
CA PHE A 125 8.25 -8.26 4.52
C PHE A 125 8.23 -9.72 5.02
N PRO A 126 9.11 -10.16 5.93
CA PRO A 126 10.12 -9.39 6.70
C PRO A 126 11.45 -9.17 5.97
N TYR A 127 11.62 -9.71 4.76
CA TYR A 127 12.91 -9.71 4.06
C TYR A 127 12.99 -8.70 2.92
N PRO A 128 13.92 -7.73 3.01
CA PRO A 128 14.20 -6.78 1.95
C PRO A 128 15.11 -7.35 0.84
N THR A 129 15.64 -8.57 0.98
CA THR A 129 16.38 -9.26 -0.09
C THR A 129 15.69 -10.57 -0.46
N ASN A 130 15.82 -10.97 -1.72
CA ASN A 130 15.43 -12.30 -2.20
C ASN A 130 16.61 -13.28 -2.21
N LYS A 131 17.68 -13.00 -1.46
CA LYS A 131 18.92 -13.80 -1.46
C LYS A 131 19.34 -14.30 -0.08
N ASP A 132 18.66 -13.85 0.97
CA ASP A 132 18.93 -14.29 2.33
C ASP A 132 18.20 -15.60 2.66
N THR A 133 18.86 -16.45 3.44
CA THR A 133 18.26 -17.64 4.08
C THR A 133 16.98 -17.25 4.82
N GLY A 134 15.84 -17.78 4.36
CA GLY A 134 14.51 -17.48 4.91
C GLY A 134 13.59 -16.69 3.98
N SER A 135 14.12 -16.11 2.89
CA SER A 135 13.37 -15.30 1.91
C SER A 135 12.51 -16.12 0.92
N ASN A 136 12.01 -17.29 1.33
CA ASN A 136 11.43 -18.31 0.44
C ASN A 136 10.37 -17.79 -0.55
N PHE A 137 10.27 -18.51 -1.69
CA PHE A 137 9.61 -18.19 -2.97
C PHE A 137 10.37 -17.17 -3.83
N GLY A 138 11.10 -17.67 -4.85
CA GLY A 138 11.82 -16.84 -5.83
C GLY A 138 13.30 -16.55 -5.52
N VAL A 139 13.92 -17.31 -4.62
CA VAL A 139 15.36 -17.24 -4.33
C VAL A 139 16.12 -18.12 -5.31
N ASP A 140 16.71 -17.51 -6.34
CA ASP A 140 17.45 -18.28 -7.35
C ASP A 140 18.86 -18.70 -6.90
N LYS A 141 19.50 -17.94 -5.97
CA LYS A 141 20.82 -18.25 -5.40
C LYS A 141 21.03 -17.62 -4.01
N LEU A 142 21.64 -18.39 -3.09
CA LEU A 142 22.25 -17.87 -1.87
C LEU A 142 23.47 -17.03 -2.26
N GLY A 143 23.47 -15.74 -1.91
CA GLY A 143 24.55 -14.83 -2.27
C GLY A 143 25.09 -14.09 -1.05
N THR A 144 26.41 -14.10 -0.88
CA THR A 144 27.13 -13.31 0.15
C THR A 144 27.18 -11.81 -0.16
N ASN A 145 26.85 -11.43 -1.40
CA ASN A 145 26.65 -10.04 -1.78
C ASN A 145 25.26 -9.59 -1.36
N HIS A 146 25.13 -9.23 -0.09
CA HIS A 146 24.00 -8.46 0.39
C HIS A 146 24.02 -7.12 -0.35
N ILE A 147 23.21 -6.97 -1.40
CA ILE A 147 22.78 -5.62 -1.78
C ILE A 147 22.06 -5.15 -0.53
N SER A 148 22.70 -4.23 0.19
CA SER A 148 22.18 -3.73 1.45
C SER A 148 20.71 -3.37 1.25
N ALA A 149 19.87 -3.91 2.13
CA ALA A 149 18.44 -3.66 2.31
C ALA A 149 18.02 -2.17 2.34
N THR A 150 18.99 -1.28 2.19
CA THR A 150 18.92 0.17 2.29
C THR A 150 18.80 0.87 0.93
N SER A 151 18.92 0.15 -0.20
CA SER A 151 18.61 0.71 -1.52
C SER A 151 17.22 0.28 -1.99
N PRO A 152 16.17 1.08 -1.68
CA PRO A 152 14.84 0.83 -2.21
C PRO A 152 14.90 0.81 -3.74
N THR A 153 14.55 -0.33 -4.33
CA THR A 153 14.56 -0.50 -5.79
C THR A 153 13.33 0.17 -6.42
N TYR A 154 13.50 0.75 -7.60
CA TYR A 154 12.44 1.51 -8.29
C TYR A 154 11.10 0.76 -8.42
N GLN A 155 11.14 -0.57 -8.55
CA GLN A 155 9.97 -1.43 -8.70
C GLN A 155 9.02 -1.44 -7.49
N PHE A 156 9.54 -1.17 -6.28
CA PHE A 156 8.75 -1.17 -5.04
C PHE A 156 8.06 0.18 -4.78
N TYR A 157 8.42 1.22 -5.51
CA TYR A 157 7.67 2.46 -5.51
C TYR A 157 6.39 2.29 -6.32
N LEU A 158 5.31 2.91 -5.85
CA LEU A 158 3.99 2.82 -6.44
C LEU A 158 3.66 4.15 -7.13
N ASP A 159 2.83 4.05 -8.17
CA ASP A 159 2.32 5.18 -8.97
C ASP A 159 0.81 5.08 -9.19
N ASP A 160 0.14 4.12 -8.58
CA ASP A 160 -1.30 3.95 -8.69
C ASP A 160 -2.05 5.07 -7.94
N LEU A 161 -3.21 5.42 -8.50
CA LEU A 161 -4.15 6.37 -7.94
C LEU A 161 -5.42 5.62 -7.57
N TRP A 162 -5.87 5.82 -6.34
CA TRP A 162 -7.05 5.18 -5.78
C TRP A 162 -8.02 6.23 -5.29
N PHE A 163 -9.30 5.92 -5.36
CA PHE A 163 -10.37 6.71 -4.79
C PHE A 163 -11.24 5.81 -3.90
N TYR A 164 -11.44 6.22 -2.65
CA TYR A 164 -12.40 5.63 -1.74
C TYR A 164 -13.65 6.49 -1.68
N SER A 165 -14.79 5.90 -1.97
CA SER A 165 -16.09 6.55 -1.81
C SER A 165 -16.61 6.24 -0.41
N ILE A 166 -16.76 7.27 0.43
CA ILE A 166 -17.25 7.10 1.82
C ILE A 166 -18.69 6.58 1.80
N ASN A 167 -19.52 7.14 0.92
CA ASN A 167 -20.93 6.75 0.80
C ASN A 167 -21.14 5.28 0.45
N SER A 168 -20.32 4.72 -0.44
CA SER A 168 -20.45 3.33 -0.86
C SER A 168 -19.53 2.38 -0.10
N GLY A 169 -18.53 2.88 0.62
CA GLY A 169 -17.51 2.06 1.28
C GLY A 169 -16.61 1.29 0.31
N LEU A 170 -16.49 1.73 -0.95
CA LEU A 170 -15.78 1.01 -2.00
C LEU A 170 -14.53 1.76 -2.46
N TRP A 171 -13.47 1.01 -2.73
CA TRP A 171 -12.27 1.50 -3.40
C TRP A 171 -12.36 1.29 -4.92
N GLU A 172 -11.87 2.28 -5.66
CA GLU A 172 -11.73 2.20 -7.10
C GLU A 172 -10.30 2.58 -7.51
N LYS A 173 -9.66 1.72 -8.30
CA LYS A 173 -8.37 2.04 -8.92
C LYS A 173 -8.60 2.92 -10.15
N LYS A 174 -8.12 4.15 -10.09
CA LYS A 174 -8.34 5.14 -11.14
C LYS A 174 -7.33 4.96 -12.26
N ARG A 175 -7.84 4.81 -13.48
CA ARG A 175 -7.02 4.73 -14.70
C ARG A 175 -6.65 6.14 -15.13
N ILE A 176 -5.34 6.39 -15.22
CA ILE A 176 -4.80 7.67 -15.69
C ILE A 176 -4.42 7.50 -17.16
N PHE A 177 -4.91 8.41 -18.00
CA PHE A 177 -4.55 8.48 -19.41
C PHE A 177 -3.51 9.60 -19.63
N GLY A 178 -2.61 9.42 -20.60
CA GLY A 178 -1.56 10.38 -20.91
C GLY A 178 -0.33 10.29 -20.00
N SER A 179 0.31 11.43 -19.72
CA SER A 179 1.55 11.50 -18.95
C SER A 179 1.29 11.32 -17.45
N LYS A 180 1.36 10.07 -16.98
CA LYS A 180 1.21 9.70 -15.59
C LYS A 180 2.46 10.08 -14.75
N PRO A 181 2.29 10.54 -13.49
CA PRO A 181 3.42 10.72 -12.58
C PRO A 181 4.22 9.43 -12.39
N ARG A 182 5.56 9.55 -12.33
CA ARG A 182 6.43 8.42 -11.98
C ARG A 182 6.16 7.93 -10.55
N ARG A 183 6.44 6.64 -10.34
CA ARG A 183 6.44 5.95 -9.03
C ARG A 183 7.22 6.76 -8.00
N ARG A 184 6.68 6.93 -6.80
CA ARG A 184 7.28 7.73 -5.72
C ARG A 184 6.61 7.52 -4.37
N GLN A 185 7.32 7.88 -3.31
CA GLN A 185 6.79 8.05 -1.95
C GLN A 185 7.15 9.43 -1.40
N ASP A 186 6.62 9.77 -0.22
CA ASP A 186 6.91 11.00 0.53
C ASP A 186 6.69 12.29 -0.29
N HIS A 187 5.71 12.25 -1.20
CA HIS A 187 5.28 13.42 -1.96
C HIS A 187 4.06 14.05 -1.28
N VAL A 188 3.75 15.27 -1.70
CA VAL A 188 2.53 15.97 -1.29
C VAL A 188 1.48 15.82 -2.39
N LEU A 189 0.24 15.60 -1.98
CA LEU A 189 -0.95 15.59 -2.82
C LEU A 189 -1.92 16.64 -2.28
N ALA A 190 -2.39 17.53 -3.15
CA ALA A 190 -3.36 18.54 -2.81
C ALA A 190 -4.50 18.53 -3.83
N LEU A 191 -5.71 18.84 -3.39
CA LEU A 191 -6.87 18.97 -4.26
C LEU A 191 -7.18 20.46 -4.45
N ALA A 192 -7.14 20.93 -5.69
CA ALA A 192 -7.51 22.29 -6.08
C ALA A 192 -8.72 22.24 -7.01
N GLY A 193 -9.91 22.47 -6.45
CA GLY A 193 -11.18 22.27 -7.16
C GLY A 193 -11.31 20.82 -7.63
N ASN A 194 -11.24 20.60 -8.93
CA ASN A 194 -11.34 19.27 -9.54
C ASN A 194 -9.99 18.69 -10.01
N THR A 195 -8.88 19.31 -9.59
CA THR A 195 -7.53 18.95 -10.04
C THR A 195 -6.70 18.47 -8.86
N LEU A 196 -6.12 17.27 -8.99
CA LEU A 196 -5.10 16.79 -8.07
C LEU A 196 -3.74 17.37 -8.47
N ILE A 197 -3.12 18.09 -7.54
CA ILE A 197 -1.76 18.63 -7.67
C ILE A 197 -0.83 17.74 -6.87
N LEU A 198 0.17 17.19 -7.55
CA LEU A 198 1.20 16.36 -6.96
C LEU A 198 2.54 17.09 -7.02
N HIS A 199 3.26 17.12 -5.90
CA HIS A 199 4.59 17.75 -5.85
C HIS A 199 5.58 16.96 -4.99
N GLY A 200 6.84 16.90 -5.46
CA GLY A 200 7.95 16.29 -4.74
C GLY A 200 7.91 14.76 -4.68
N GLY A 201 8.43 14.23 -3.57
CA GLY A 201 8.66 12.81 -3.35
C GLY A 201 9.97 12.28 -3.91
N THR A 202 10.28 11.05 -3.52
CA THR A 202 11.50 10.35 -3.93
C THR A 202 11.18 9.02 -4.58
N ALA A 203 12.04 8.63 -5.52
CA ALA A 203 12.12 7.29 -6.06
C ALA A 203 13.56 7.03 -6.50
N THR A 204 14.20 6.04 -5.89
CA THR A 204 15.53 5.61 -6.34
C THR A 204 15.37 4.88 -7.66
N THR A 205 15.72 5.58 -8.74
CA THR A 205 16.11 4.91 -9.97
C THR A 205 17.55 4.48 -9.75
N THR A 206 17.83 3.18 -9.72
CA THR A 206 19.20 2.70 -9.89
C THR A 206 19.64 3.13 -11.29
N SER A 207 20.20 4.33 -11.36
CA SER A 207 20.80 4.88 -12.57
C SER A 207 22.13 4.16 -12.74
N THR A 208 22.12 3.02 -13.40
CA THR A 208 23.31 2.60 -14.13
C THR A 208 23.48 3.65 -15.23
N MET A 209 24.45 4.54 -15.05
CA MET A 209 24.84 5.52 -16.06
C MET A 209 25.03 4.81 -17.40
N ILE A 210 24.10 4.99 -18.34
CA ILE A 210 24.48 5.00 -19.75
C ILE A 210 25.03 6.39 -19.97
N LEU A 211 26.36 6.52 -19.88
CA LEU A 211 27.10 7.62 -20.49
C LEU A 211 26.86 7.51 -22.01
N GLY A 212 25.75 8.09 -22.47
CA GLY A 212 25.52 8.37 -23.88
C GLY A 212 26.26 9.65 -24.21
N THR A 213 27.53 9.54 -24.60
CA THR A 213 28.24 10.61 -25.30
C THR A 213 27.55 10.85 -26.63
N THR A 214 26.68 11.86 -26.72
CA THR A 214 26.29 12.44 -28.01
C THR A 214 27.42 13.37 -28.44
N GLN A 215 28.35 12.82 -29.22
CA GLN A 215 29.26 13.64 -30.01
C GLN A 215 28.44 14.23 -31.17
N LEU A 216 28.30 15.55 -31.17
CA LEU A 216 27.82 16.29 -32.34
C LEU A 216 28.88 16.14 -33.44
N MET A 217 28.46 15.59 -34.58
CA MET A 217 29.03 15.88 -35.90
C MET A 217 27.93 16.52 -36.73
#